data_AF-A0A2A3AMT0-F1
#
_entry.id   AF-A0A2A3AMT0-F1
#
_cell.length_a   1.000
_cell.length_b   1.000
_cell.length_c   1.000
_cell.angle_alpha   90.00
_cell.angle_beta   90.00
_cell.angle_gamma   90.00
#
_symmetry.space_group_name_H-M   'P 1'
#
loop_
_entity.id
_entity.type
_entity.pdbx_description
1 polymer ?
#
loop_
_entity_poly.entity_id
_entity_poly.type
_entity_poly.pdbx_seq_one_letter_code
_entity_poly.pdbx_strand_id
1 'polypeptide(L)' 'MKNRPETTGQTVERLLGPLRRRAARYRGDSAEAGDDLVLLTLETAVSEEESRPPDLSLYQWLHGIMRRHLN' A
#
# COMPACT_ATOMS: atom_id res chain seq x y z
N MET A 1 15.80 -26.90 1.54
CA MET A 1 15.84 -25.43 1.75
C MET A 1 14.56 -25.04 2.47
N LYS A 2 14.64 -24.49 3.70
CA LYS A 2 13.46 -23.99 4.42
C LYS A 2 13.12 -22.62 3.85
N ASN A 3 11.99 -22.50 3.14
CA ASN A 3 11.40 -21.20 2.81
C ASN A 3 11.16 -20.46 4.13
N ARG A 4 11.83 -19.34 4.35
CA ARG A 4 11.79 -18.61 5.63
C ARG A 4 10.63 -17.59 5.56
N PRO A 5 9.47 -17.83 6.22
CA PRO A 5 8.33 -16.92 6.19
C PRO A 5 8.61 -15.59 6.92
N GLU A 6 9.68 -15.52 7.72
CA GLU A 6 10.07 -14.35 8.52
C GLU A 6 10.42 -13.12 7.66
N THR A 7 10.97 -13.34 6.47
CA THR A 7 11.38 -12.26 5.56
C THR A 7 10.17 -11.55 4.94
N THR A 8 9.11 -12.30 4.66
CA THR A 8 7.88 -11.77 4.05
C THR A 8 7.11 -10.90 5.03
N GLY A 9 6.96 -11.34 6.29
CA GLY A 9 6.29 -10.56 7.34
C GLY A 9 6.95 -9.20 7.59
N GLN A 10 8.28 -9.17 7.78
CA GLN A 10 9.00 -7.91 7.97
C GLN A 10 8.93 -6.98 6.76
N THR A 11 8.93 -7.53 5.54
CA THR A 11 8.82 -6.72 4.31
C THR A 11 7.42 -6.11 4.18
N VAL A 12 6.38 -6.87 4.51
CA VAL A 12 4.99 -6.40 4.53
C VAL A 12 4.81 -5.29 5.58
N GLU A 13 5.32 -5.46 6.80
CA GLU A 13 5.23 -4.43 7.84
C GLU A 13 5.98 -3.14 7.47
N ARG A 14 7.18 -3.27 6.89
CA ARG A 14 7.98 -2.14 6.40
C ARG A 14 7.29 -1.36 5.28
N LEU A 15 6.42 -2.00 4.51
CA LEU A 15 5.64 -1.36 3.45
C LEU A 15 4.31 -0.78 3.97
N LEU A 16 3.54 -1.59 4.72
CA LEU A 16 2.20 -1.22 5.20
C LEU A 16 2.24 -0.12 6.25
N GLY A 17 3.23 -0.11 7.15
CA GLY A 17 3.35 0.93 8.17
C GLY A 17 3.42 2.36 7.58
N PRO A 18 4.34 2.64 6.65
CA PRO A 18 4.38 3.91 5.93
C PRO A 18 3.11 4.22 5.12
N LEU A 19 2.49 3.23 4.47
CA LEU A 19 1.24 3.41 3.72
C LEU A 19 0.08 3.82 4.64
N ARG A 20 -0.12 3.12 5.77
CA ARG A 20 -1.14 3.45 6.77
C ARG A 20 -0.97 4.87 7.32
N ARG A 21 0.25 5.25 7.69
CA ARG A 21 0.54 6.62 8.17
C ARG A 21 0.20 7.68 7.11
N ARG A 22 0.44 7.39 5.84
CA ARG A 22 0.11 8.31 4.74
C ARG A 22 -1.40 8.38 4.51
N ALA A 23 -2.06 7.24 4.50
CA ALA A 23 -3.50 7.13 4.30
C ALA A 23 -4.28 7.83 5.43
N ALA A 24 -3.87 7.64 6.68
CA ALA A 24 -4.46 8.34 7.83
C ALA A 24 -4.38 9.86 7.67
N ARG A 25 -3.22 10.40 7.27
CA ARG A 25 -3.06 11.84 6.99
C ARG A 25 -4.01 12.35 5.90
N TYR A 26 -4.29 11.55 4.88
CA TYR A 26 -5.26 11.89 3.85
C TYR A 26 -6.72 11.87 4.35
N ARG A 27 -6.98 11.17 5.45
CA ARG A 27 -8.30 11.02 6.06
C ARG A 27 -8.41 11.77 7.40
N GLY A 28 -7.70 12.89 7.53
CA GLY A 28 -7.76 13.74 8.73
C GLY A 28 -7.23 13.06 9.99
N ASP A 29 -6.17 12.25 9.84
CA ASP A 29 -5.53 11.46 10.90
C ASP A 29 -6.42 10.38 11.54
N SER A 30 -7.56 10.04 10.93
CA SER A 30 -8.37 8.88 11.31
C SER A 30 -7.66 7.57 10.95
N ALA A 31 -7.40 6.73 11.95
CA ALA A 31 -6.77 5.43 11.75
C ALA A 31 -7.67 4.46 10.95
N GLU A 32 -8.96 4.40 11.28
CA GLU A 32 -9.95 3.55 10.60
C GLU A 32 -10.09 3.93 9.12
N ALA A 33 -10.36 5.20 8.84
CA ALA A 33 -10.49 5.66 7.45
C ALA A 33 -9.15 5.55 6.69
N GLY A 34 -8.02 5.65 7.39
CA GLY A 34 -6.69 5.38 6.84
C GLY A 34 -6.52 3.91 6.43
N ASP A 35 -6.95 2.97 7.27
CA ASP A 35 -6.92 1.53 6.96
C ASP A 35 -7.85 1.19 5.78
N ASP A 36 -9.05 1.77 5.72
CA ASP A 36 -9.97 1.59 4.58
C ASP A 36 -9.32 2.06 3.27
N LEU A 37 -8.67 3.23 3.29
CA LEU A 37 -7.97 3.75 2.12
C LEU A 37 -6.77 2.87 1.72
N VAL A 38 -6.07 2.25 2.67
CA VAL A 38 -5.04 1.25 2.37
C VAL A 38 -5.66 0.01 1.72
N LEU A 39 -6.79 -0.48 2.22
CA LEU A 39 -7.48 -1.64 1.66
C LEU A 39 -7.88 -1.38 0.19
N LEU A 40 -8.58 -0.27 -0.09
CA LEU A 40 -8.92 0.14 -1.45
C LEU A 40 -7.69 0.25 -2.37
N THR A 41 -6.59 0.77 -1.83
CA THR A 41 -5.34 0.90 -2.58
C THR A 41 -4.77 -0.46 -2.98
N LEU A 42 -4.77 -1.43 -2.05
CA LEU A 42 -4.25 -2.78 -2.31
C LEU A 42 -5.15 -3.57 -3.25
N GLU A 43 -6.47 -3.47 -3.10
CA GLU A 43 -7.44 -4.08 -4.02
C GLU A 43 -7.23 -3.59 -5.45
N THR A 44 -7.10 -2.27 -5.62
CA THR A 44 -6.81 -1.66 -6.93
C THR A 44 -5.46 -2.13 -7.48
N ALA A 45 -4.44 -2.24 -6.62
CA ALA A 45 -3.12 -2.70 -7.02
C ALA A 45 -3.13 -4.16 -7.51
N VAL A 46 -3.92 -5.03 -6.87
CA VAL A 46 -4.10 -6.42 -7.35
C VAL A 46 -4.78 -6.44 -8.71
N SER A 47 -5.79 -5.61 -8.93
CA SER A 47 -6.47 -5.51 -10.24
C SER A 47 -5.60 -4.94 -11.36
N GLU A 48 -4.62 -4.10 -11.02
CA GLU A 48 -3.75 -3.40 -11.99
C GLU A 48 -2.32 -3.98 -12.04
N GLU A 49 -2.06 -5.13 -11.40
CA GLU A 49 -0.70 -5.70 -11.25
C GLU A 49 0.06 -5.80 -12.59
N GLU A 50 -0.61 -6.31 -13.62
CA GLU A 50 -0.03 -6.50 -14.95
C GLU A 50 0.34 -5.18 -15.64
N SER A 51 -0.28 -4.07 -15.22
CA SER A 51 -0.08 -2.73 -15.77
C SER A 51 0.87 -1.87 -14.94
N ARG A 52 1.53 -2.44 -13.91
CA ARG A 52 2.45 -1.69 -13.07
C ARG A 52 3.63 -1.14 -13.89
N PRO A 53 3.92 0.18 -13.83
CA PRO A 53 5.08 0.75 -14.49
C PRO A 53 6.38 0.13 -13.96
N PRO A 54 7.28 -0.36 -14.84
CA PRO A 54 8.48 -1.09 -14.43
C PRO A 54 9.55 -0.19 -13.78
N ASP A 55 9.45 1.12 -13.99
CA ASP A 55 10.35 2.15 -13.49
C ASP A 55 9.95 2.67 -12.09
N LEU A 56 8.76 2.33 -11.60
CA LEU A 56 8.29 2.76 -10.28
C LEU A 56 8.58 1.71 -9.21
N SER A 57 9.07 2.17 -8.06
CA SER A 57 9.07 1.34 -6.86
C SER A 57 7.64 0.97 -6.45
N LEU A 58 7.47 -0.20 -5.81
CA LEU A 58 6.17 -0.64 -5.30
C LEU A 58 5.50 0.43 -4.42
N TYR A 59 6.27 1.11 -3.57
CA TYR A 59 5.75 2.18 -2.71
C TYR A 59 5.25 3.39 -3.52
N GLN A 60 6.01 3.84 -4.53
CA GLN A 60 5.60 4.96 -5.39
C GLN A 60 4.34 4.62 -6.17
N TRP A 61 4.25 3.40 -6.70
CA TRP A 61 3.08 2.95 -7.43
C TRP A 61 1.85 2.88 -6.53
N LEU A 62 1.94 2.23 -5.37
CA LEU A 62 0.84 2.18 -4.38
C LEU A 62 0.43 3.57 -3.91
N HIS A 63 1.38 4.49 -3.72
CA HIS A 63 1.08 5.87 -3.38
C HIS A 63 0.33 6.59 -4.51
N GLY A 64 0.69 6.35 -5.77
CA GLY A 64 -0.02 6.84 -6.94
C GLY A 64 -1.46 6.35 -7.00
N ILE A 65 -1.68 5.05 -6.78
CA ILE A 65 -3.01 4.44 -6.67
C ILE A 65 -3.82 5.12 -5.57
N MET A 66 -3.26 5.22 -4.37
CA MET A 66 -3.91 5.83 -3.20
C MET A 66 -4.39 7.26 -3.47
N ARG A 67 -3.61 8.06 -4.21
CA ARG A 67 -3.99 9.44 -4.56
C ARG A 67 -5.22 9.51 -5.46
N ARG A 68 -5.50 8.49 -6.27
CA ARG A 68 -6.71 8.46 -7.13
C ARG A 68 -8.00 8.36 -6.32
N HIS A 69 -7.92 7.80 -5.11
CA HIS A 69 -9.04 7.61 -4.17
C HIS A 69 -9.32 8.82 -3.25
N LEU A 70 -8.61 9.94 -3.47
CA LEU A 70 -8.77 11.17 -2.68
C LEU A 70 -9.68 12.20 -3.37
N ASN A 71 -10.15 11.90 -4.57
CA ASN A 71 -11.04 12.74 -5.36
C ASN A 71 -12.50 12.40 -5.08
#